data_AF-A0A0S2K9V1-F1
#
_entry.id   AF-A0A0S2K9V1-F1
#
_cell.length_a   1.000
_cell.length_b   1.000
_cell.length_c   1.000
_cell.angle_alpha   90.00
_cell.angle_beta   90.00
_cell.angle_gamma   90.00
#
_symmetry.space_group_name_H-M   'P 1'
#
loop_
_entity.id
_entity.type
_entity.pdbx_description
1 polymer ?
#
loop_
_entity_poly.entity_id
_entity_poly.type
_entity_poly.pdbx_seq_one_letter_code
_entity_poly.pdbx_strand_id
1 'polypeptide(L)' 'MSSKSKKDIPVCDRDALARQVAAFLQSGGKVQQIPTGTSGQTNTRGPRQIILSHKTAN' A
#
# COMPACT_ATOMS: atom_id res chain seq x y z
N MET A 1 -30.27 9.39 1.71
CA MET A 1 -29.34 9.91 0.69
C MET A 1 -28.02 10.26 1.37
N SER A 2 -26.97 9.44 1.25
CA SER A 2 -25.68 9.74 1.91
C SER A 2 -24.92 10.79 1.09
N SER A 3 -24.76 12.00 1.61
CA SER A 3 -23.87 13.00 1.03
C SER A 3 -22.42 12.57 1.28
N LYS A 4 -21.80 11.91 0.31
CA LYS A 4 -20.35 11.72 0.31
C LYS A 4 -19.71 13.10 0.13
N SER A 5 -19.18 13.65 1.22
CA SER A 5 -18.34 14.84 1.18
C SER A 5 -17.21 14.61 0.18
N LYS A 6 -17.06 15.49 -0.80
CA LYS A 6 -15.87 15.50 -1.67
C LYS A 6 -14.68 15.71 -0.74
N LYS A 7 -13.80 14.72 -0.63
CA LYS A 7 -12.52 14.92 0.05
C LYS A 7 -11.75 15.92 -0.81
N ASP A 8 -11.41 17.07 -0.22
CA ASP A 8 -10.54 18.04 -0.87
C ASP A 8 -9.28 17.33 -1.36
N ILE A 9 -8.92 17.61 -2.61
CA ILE A 9 -7.66 17.14 -3.18
C ILE A 9 -6.57 17.86 -2.36
N PRO A 10 -5.72 17.14 -1.63
CA PRO A 10 -4.69 17.79 -0.84
C PRO A 10 -3.76 18.51 -1.80
N VAL A 11 -3.67 19.83 -1.67
CA VAL A 11 -2.65 20.64 -2.35
C VAL A 11 -1.31 20.19 -1.79
N CYS A 12 -0.63 19.32 -2.54
CA CYS A 12 0.63 18.73 -2.15
C CYS A 12 1.77 19.62 -2.65
N ASP A 13 1.97 20.75 -1.95
CA ASP A 13 3.15 21.58 -2.14
C ASP A 13 4.35 20.96 -1.41
N ARG A 14 5.55 21.07 -1.98
CA ARG A 14 6.79 20.53 -1.40
C ARG A 14 6.99 20.98 0.04
N ASP A 15 6.66 22.23 0.34
CA ASP A 15 6.79 22.81 1.67
C ASP A 15 5.73 22.27 2.64
N ALA A 16 4.52 21.98 2.16
CA ALA A 16 3.46 21.37 2.97
C ALA A 16 3.85 19.95 3.39
N LEU A 17 4.45 19.18 2.50
CA LEU A 17 4.96 17.84 2.80
C LEU A 17 6.06 17.89 3.86
N ALA A 18 7.01 18.82 3.74
CA ALA A 18 8.08 18.98 4.72
C ALA A 18 7.54 19.30 6.14
N ARG A 19 6.53 20.17 6.23
CA ARG A 19 5.88 20.51 7.51
C ARG A 19 5.17 19.30 8.14
N GLN A 20 4.46 18.51 7.33
CA GLN A 20 3.78 17.30 7.81
C GLN A 20 4.77 16.26 8.32
N VAL A 21 5.88 16.04 7.62
CA VAL A 21 6.94 15.12 8.05
C VAL A 21 7.57 15.61 9.36
N ALA A 22 7.87 16.90 9.50
CA ALA A 22 8.43 17.46 10.73
C ALA A 22 7.48 17.29 11.93
N ALA A 23 6.19 17.60 11.75
CA ALA A 23 5.18 17.41 12.80
C ALA A 23 5.02 15.94 13.21
N PHE A 24 5.10 15.02 12.24
CA PHE A 24 5.04 13.58 12.49
C PHE A 24 6.25 13.06 13.28
N LEU A 25 7.45 13.57 13.01
CA LEU A 25 8.65 13.20 13.77
C LEU A 25 8.62 13.79 15.19
N GLN A 26 8.15 15.03 15.34
CA GLN A 26 8.01 15.68 16.65
C GLN A 26 7.00 14.99 17.57
N SER A 27 5.94 14.39 17.02
CA SER A 27 4.95 13.64 17.81
C SER A 27 5.46 12.27 18.30
N GLY A 28 6.73 11.94 18.04
CA GLY A 28 7.32 10.65 18.39
C GLY A 28 6.97 9.52 17.41
N GLY A 29 6.36 9.87 16.27
CA GLY A 29 6.11 8.93 15.18
C GLY A 29 7.42 8.42 14.56
N LYS A 30 7.48 7.11 14.29
CA LYS A 30 8.61 6.50 13.58
C LYS A 30 8.21 6.23 12.13
N VAL A 31 8.99 6.75 11.18
CA VAL A 31 8.84 6.41 9.77
C VAL A 31 9.31 4.96 9.59
N GLN A 32 8.37 4.06 9.31
CA GLN A 32 8.71 2.67 9.02
C GLN A 32 9.23 2.60 7.59
N GLN A 33 10.49 2.24 7.44
CA GLN A 33 11.02 1.84 6.14
C GLN A 33 10.55 0.42 5.86
N ILE A 34 9.60 0.28 4.94
CA ILE A 34 9.23 -1.04 4.44
C ILE A 34 10.38 -1.50 3.54
N PRO A 35 11.06 -2.62 3.86
CA PRO A 35 12.08 -3.17 2.98
C PRO A 35 11.44 -3.39 1.60
N THR A 36 12.04 -2.83 0.56
CA THR A 36 11.57 -3.01 -0.81
C THR A 36 11.92 -4.42 -1.28
N GLY A 37 11.19 -5.40 -0.76
CA GLY A 37 11.19 -6.80 -1.15
C GLY A 37 9.74 -7.25 -1.24
N THR A 38 9.12 -6.95 -2.38
CA THR A 38 7.81 -7.41 -2.88
C THR A 38 6.95 -8.20 -1.89
N SER A 39 6.11 -7.50 -1.13
CA SER A 39 4.90 -8.12 -0.60
C SER A 39 4.05 -8.57 -1.80
N GLY A 40 4.04 -9.88 -2.10
CA GLY A 40 3.06 -10.52 -2.99
C GLY A 40 3.55 -11.02 -4.35
N GLN A 41 4.78 -10.75 -4.80
CA GLN A 41 5.24 -11.18 -6.13
C GLN A 41 6.12 -12.45 -6.05
N THR A 42 5.49 -13.62 -6.03
CA THR A 42 6.21 -14.89 -6.22
C THR A 42 6.65 -14.98 -7.69
N ASN A 43 7.92 -14.68 -7.99
CA ASN A 43 8.51 -15.04 -9.26
C ASN A 43 8.75 -16.56 -9.28
N THR A 44 7.73 -17.35 -9.59
CA THR A 44 7.94 -18.77 -9.88
C THR A 44 8.68 -18.87 -11.20
N ARG A 45 9.98 -19.18 -11.16
CA ARG A 45 10.79 -19.53 -12.34
C ARG A 45 10.40 -20.93 -12.85
N GLY A 46 9.14 -21.08 -13.25
CA GLY A 46 8.55 -22.31 -13.77
C GLY A 46 7.30 -22.02 -14.59
N PRO A 47 6.78 -23.01 -15.35
CA PRO A 47 5.63 -22.79 -16.23
C PRO A 47 4.44 -22.22 -15.46
N ARG A 48 3.93 -21.08 -15.95
CA ARG A 48 2.89 -20.21 -15.34
C ARG A 48 1.48 -20.83 -15.33
N GLN A 49 1.34 -22.15 -15.42
CA GLN A 49 0.04 -22.80 -15.47
C GLN A 49 -0.43 -23.15 -14.06
N ILE A 50 -1.37 -22.37 -13.54
CA ILE A 50 -2.14 -22.75 -12.36
C ILE A 50 -3.26 -23.68 -12.83
N ILE A 51 -3.18 -24.97 -12.50
CA ILE A 51 -4.25 -25.92 -12.82
C ILE A 51 -5.30 -25.83 -11.72
N LEU A 52 -6.43 -25.19 -12.02
CA LEU A 52 -7.61 -25.21 -11.15
C LEU A 52 -8.51 -26.38 -11.55
N SER A 53 -8.18 -27.57 -11.06
CA SER A 53 -9.10 -28.71 -11.09
C SER A 53 -9.55 -29.05 -9.67
N HIS A 54 -10.86 -29.23 -9.50
CA HIS A 54 -11.42 -29.80 -8.27
C HIS A 54 -11.25 -31.32 -8.33
N LYS A 55 -10.34 -31.87 -7.51
CA LYS A 55 -10.31 -33.32 -7.28
C LYS A 55 -11.38 -33.64 -6.24
N THR A 56 -12.60 -33.93 -6.68
CA THR A 56 -13.58 -34.59 -5.83
C THR A 56 -13.04 -35.98 -5.51
N ALA A 57 -12.69 -36.23 -4.24
CA ALA A 57 -12.38 -37.56 -3.77
C ALA A 57 -13.70 -38.37 -3.73
N ASN A 58 -13.72 -39.51 -4.43
CA ASN A 58 -14.71 -40.56 -4.20
C ASN A 58 -14.41 -41.26 -2.87
#